data_AF-A0A2E9SJ32-F1
#
_entry.id   AF-A0A2E9SJ32-F1
#
_cell.length_a   1.000
_cell.length_b   1.000
_cell.length_c   1.000
_cell.angle_alpha   90.00
_cell.angle_beta   90.00
_cell.angle_gamma   90.00
#
_symmetry.space_group_name_H-M   'P 1'
#
loop_
_entity.id
_entity.type
_entity.pdbx_description
1 polymer ?
#
loop_
_entity_poly.entity_id
_entity_poly.type
_entity_poly.pdbx_seq_one_letter_code
_entity_poly.pdbx_strand_id
1 'polypeptide(L)'
;MKESAKGKYPALRIIAAWYKTVGYVVSVIFVIAGLVIAKDDGITGVVMLMGLGALVSFAVFVSIAEIIQLFLDSENNTRQSAEYLKQLVELQAPPSPTQKSEPAKPAPAAPPRPAIKPVVRARKAPASQAESIRSLIKHLHGDGLSPDEIAEELKNEGLPTLTGEPEWTCDEVKAALGAAAK
;
A
#
# COMPACT_ATOMS: atom_id res chain seq x y z
N MET A 1 -1.50 -12.19 8.27
CA MET A 1 -0.78 -11.41 9.32
C MET A 1 0.12 -10.40 8.63
N LYS A 2 -0.18 -9.11 8.72
CA LYS A 2 0.71 -8.04 8.24
C LYS A 2 1.83 -7.88 9.26
N GLU A 3 2.93 -8.63 9.11
CA GLU A 3 4.19 -8.17 9.71
C GLU A 3 4.50 -6.82 9.08
N SER A 4 4.25 -5.76 9.84
CA SER A 4 4.59 -4.40 9.44
C SER A 4 6.07 -4.38 9.09
N ALA A 5 6.40 -4.00 7.85
CA ALA A 5 7.76 -3.74 7.35
C ALA A 5 8.49 -2.61 8.13
N LYS A 6 8.03 -2.28 9.35
CA LYS A 6 8.67 -1.38 10.30
C LYS A 6 10.06 -1.83 10.73
N GLY A 7 10.47 -3.08 10.52
CA GLY A 7 11.73 -3.60 11.08
C GLY A 7 13.00 -3.46 10.23
N LYS A 8 12.92 -3.26 8.90
CA LYS A 8 14.07 -3.60 8.02
C LYS A 8 15.19 -2.57 7.89
N TYR A 9 15.01 -1.31 8.31
CA TYR A 9 16.07 -0.28 8.25
C TYR A 9 16.03 0.69 9.44
N PRO A 10 16.34 0.21 10.67
CA PRO A 10 16.28 1.06 11.86
C PRO A 10 17.31 2.20 11.79
N ALA A 11 18.51 1.93 11.27
CA ALA A 11 19.60 2.91 11.19
C ALA A 11 19.25 4.11 10.28
N LEU A 12 18.72 3.88 9.07
CA LEU A 12 18.39 5.00 8.17
C LEU A 12 17.21 5.84 8.68
N ARG A 13 16.25 5.24 9.39
CA ARG A 13 15.17 6.00 10.05
C ARG A 13 15.70 6.86 11.19
N ILE A 14 16.66 6.36 11.95
CA ILE A 14 17.36 7.14 12.99
C ILE A 14 18.08 8.32 12.34
N ILE A 15 18.78 8.12 11.23
CA ILE A 15 19.45 9.20 10.49
C ILE A 15 18.45 10.25 10.00
N ALA A 16 17.33 9.83 9.38
CA ALA A 16 16.28 10.77 8.94
C ALA A 16 15.67 11.56 10.11
N ALA A 17 15.45 10.91 11.25
CA ALA A 17 14.99 11.57 12.47
C ALA A 17 16.02 12.59 12.98
N TRP A 18 17.31 12.24 12.96
CA TRP A 18 18.41 13.15 13.31
C TRP A 18 18.43 14.40 12.43
N TYR A 19 18.28 14.28 11.11
CA TYR A 19 18.22 15.44 10.23
C TYR A 19 17.02 16.35 10.53
N LYS A 20 15.84 15.77 10.83
CA LYS A 20 14.68 16.56 11.28
C LYS A 20 14.99 17.29 12.59
N THR A 21 15.55 16.59 13.58
CA THR A 21 15.93 17.19 14.87
C THR A 21 16.95 18.31 14.70
N VAL A 22 18.00 18.10 13.89
CA VAL A 22 19.00 19.13 13.59
C VAL A 22 18.36 20.34 12.91
N GLY A 23 17.45 20.12 11.95
CA GLY A 23 16.68 21.19 11.32
C GLY A 23 15.92 22.04 12.35
N TYR A 24 15.19 21.40 13.27
CA TYR A 24 14.49 22.12 14.34
C TYR A 24 15.44 22.89 15.25
N VAL A 25 16.55 22.28 15.68
CA VAL A 25 17.53 22.92 16.56
C VAL A 25 18.14 24.16 15.90
N VAL A 26 18.55 24.05 14.63
CA VAL A 26 19.09 25.17 13.86
C VAL A 26 18.05 26.28 13.73
N SER A 27 16.80 25.96 13.37
CA SER A 27 15.74 26.96 13.27
C SER A 27 15.49 27.69 14.60
N VAL A 28 15.46 26.96 15.72
CA VAL A 28 15.31 27.56 17.06
C VAL A 28 16.47 28.50 17.37
N ILE A 29 17.72 28.10 17.07
CA ILE A 29 18.90 28.94 17.27
C ILE A 29 18.79 30.24 16.46
N PHE A 30 18.38 30.17 15.19
CA PHE A 30 18.21 31.36 14.34
C PHE A 30 17.11 32.28 14.87
N VAL A 31 15.99 31.72 15.36
CA VAL A 31 14.91 32.53 15.96
C VAL A 31 15.39 33.23 17.21
N ILE A 32 16.10 32.53 18.11
CA ILE A 32 16.67 33.13 19.33
C ILE A 32 17.68 34.23 18.97
N ALA A 33 18.60 33.96 18.03
CA ALA A 33 19.57 34.94 17.57
C ALA A 33 18.89 36.19 16.98
N GLY A 34 17.85 36.00 16.17
CA GLY A 34 17.04 37.10 15.63
C GLY A 34 16.36 37.93 16.72
N LEU A 35 15.83 37.29 17.77
CA LEU A 35 15.22 37.98 18.92
C LEU A 35 16.23 38.77 19.76
N VAL A 36 17.45 38.25 19.93
CA VAL A 36 18.52 38.97 20.63
C VAL A 36 18.89 40.23 19.85
N ILE A 37 19.14 40.10 18.54
CA ILE A 37 19.48 41.24 17.69
C ILE A 37 18.36 42.29 17.64
N ALA A 38 17.10 41.84 17.61
CA ALA A 38 15.95 42.75 17.57
C ALA A 38 15.79 43.60 18.85
N LYS A 39 16.35 43.16 20.00
CA LYS A 39 16.29 43.92 21.26
C LYS A 39 17.32 45.04 21.34
N ASP A 40 18.47 44.90 20.69
CA ASP A 40 19.59 45.83 20.79
C ASP A 40 19.56 46.93 19.70
N ASP A 41 18.36 47.41 19.34
CA ASP A 41 18.13 48.35 18.21
C ASP A 41 18.69 47.84 16.87
N GLY A 42 18.70 46.52 16.68
CA GLY A 42 19.21 45.87 15.49
C GLY A 42 18.54 46.37 14.21
N ILE A 43 19.33 46.47 13.13
CA ILE A 43 18.84 46.83 11.80
C ILE A 43 17.74 45.84 11.40
N THR A 44 16.51 46.30 11.25
CA THR A 44 15.34 45.48 10.90
C THR A 44 15.58 44.58 9.69
N GLY A 45 16.36 45.07 8.71
CA GLY A 45 16.76 44.28 7.54
C GLY A 45 17.58 43.03 7.86
N VAL A 46 18.45 43.08 8.87
CA VAL A 46 19.24 41.91 9.31
C VAL A 46 18.34 40.87 9.97
N VAL A 47 17.40 41.30 10.81
CA VAL A 47 16.43 40.40 11.46
C VAL A 47 15.55 39.71 10.42
N MET A 48 15.04 40.45 9.42
CA MET A 48 14.26 39.85 8.33
C MET A 48 15.08 38.86 7.50
N LEU A 49 16.33 39.19 7.16
CA LEU A 49 17.21 38.29 6.40
C LEU A 49 17.51 37.01 7.17
N MET A 50 17.76 37.10 8.48
CA MET A 50 17.97 35.92 9.33
C MET A 50 16.70 35.08 9.45
N GLY A 51 15.52 35.70 9.57
CA GLY A 51 14.24 35.00 9.58
C GLY A 51 14.01 34.22 8.27
N LEU A 52 14.29 34.84 7.13
CA LEU A 52 14.22 34.17 5.82
C LEU A 52 15.23 33.03 5.72
N GLY A 53 16.47 33.27 6.16
CA GLY A 53 17.53 32.25 6.18
C GLY A 53 17.17 31.03 7.05
N ALA A 54 16.53 31.27 8.20
CA ALA A 54 16.04 30.22 9.09
C ALA A 54 14.96 29.36 8.44
N LEU A 55 14.01 30.00 7.75
CA LEU A 55 12.91 29.32 7.05
C LEU A 55 13.44 28.47 5.88
N VAL A 56 14.33 29.04 5.06
CA VAL A 56 14.94 28.33 3.93
C VAL A 56 15.76 27.14 4.42
N SER A 57 16.58 27.36 5.46
CA SER A 57 17.40 26.28 6.04
C SER A 57 16.52 25.16 6.62
N PHE A 58 15.45 25.52 7.33
CA PHE A 58 14.46 24.56 7.83
C PHE A 58 13.88 23.71 6.70
N ALA A 59 13.39 24.35 5.64
CA ALA A 59 12.81 23.67 4.49
C ALA A 59 13.81 22.70 3.85
N VAL A 60 15.07 23.11 3.65
CA VAL A 60 16.12 22.25 3.09
C VAL A 60 16.35 21.01 3.97
N PHE A 61 16.48 21.17 5.29
CA PHE A 61 16.68 20.03 6.19
C PHE A 61 15.50 19.06 6.22
N VAL A 62 14.26 19.58 6.23
CA VAL A 62 13.05 18.75 6.16
C VAL A 62 12.99 18.01 4.83
N SER A 63 13.24 18.69 3.71
CA SER A 63 13.24 18.08 2.38
C SER A 63 14.27 16.96 2.25
N ILE A 64 15.48 17.14 2.78
CA ILE A 64 16.51 16.07 2.78
C ILE A 64 15.99 14.85 3.56
N ALA A 65 15.38 15.05 4.72
CA ALA A 65 14.84 13.96 5.52
C ALA A 65 13.72 13.20 4.80
N GLU A 66 12.83 13.91 4.10
CA GLU A 66 11.76 13.30 3.30
C GLU A 66 12.29 12.54 2.09
N ILE A 67 13.30 13.07 1.39
CA ILE A 67 13.95 12.38 0.28
C ILE A 67 14.52 11.04 0.76
N ILE A 68 15.22 11.01 1.90
CA ILE A 68 15.77 9.76 2.47
C ILE A 68 14.64 8.76 2.76
N GLN A 69 13.51 9.23 3.33
CA GLN A 69 12.36 8.38 3.60
C GLN A 69 11.74 7.82 2.31
N LEU A 70 11.61 8.65 1.27
CA LEU A 70 11.07 8.24 -0.01
C LEU A 70 11.94 7.19 -0.71
N PHE A 71 13.27 7.32 -0.62
CA PHE A 71 14.19 6.30 -1.13
C PHE A 71 14.00 4.95 -0.42
N LEU A 72 13.88 4.95 0.90
CA LEU A 72 13.63 3.72 1.68
C LEU A 72 12.32 3.06 1.29
N ASP A 73 11.25 3.85 1.12
CA ASP A 73 9.94 3.34 0.76
C ASP A 73 9.94 2.78 -0.67
N SER A 74 10.64 3.44 -1.61
CA SER A 74 10.83 2.97 -2.98
C SER A 74 11.62 1.65 -3.05
N GLU A 75 12.70 1.53 -2.28
CA GLU A 75 13.48 0.29 -2.19
C GLU A 75 12.61 -0.85 -1.67
N ASN A 76 11.85 -0.62 -0.59
CA ASN A 76 10.99 -1.62 0.00
C ASN A 76 9.89 -2.07 -0.98
N ASN A 77 9.26 -1.13 -1.69
CA ASN A 77 8.22 -1.44 -2.67
C ASN A 77 8.78 -2.22 -3.88
N THR A 78 9.97 -1.86 -4.36
CA THR A 78 10.65 -2.57 -5.45
C THR A 78 10.99 -4.01 -5.04
N ARG A 79 11.48 -4.20 -3.82
CA ARG A 79 11.80 -5.53 -3.28
C ARG A 79 10.55 -6.41 -3.12
N GLN A 80 9.47 -5.83 -2.60
CA GLN A 80 8.20 -6.52 -2.45
C GLN A 80 7.61 -6.90 -3.83
N SER A 81 7.70 -6.01 -4.82
CA SER A 81 7.30 -6.29 -6.19
C SER A 81 8.10 -7.44 -6.81
N ALA A 82 9.42 -7.47 -6.57
CA ALA A 82 10.26 -8.57 -7.02
C ALA A 82 9.91 -9.91 -6.35
N GLU A 83 9.53 -9.91 -5.07
CA GLU A 83 9.05 -11.10 -4.37
C GLU A 83 7.71 -11.61 -4.94
N TYR A 84 6.76 -10.71 -5.23
CA TYR A 84 5.50 -11.08 -5.88
C TYR A 84 5.71 -11.66 -7.28
N LEU A 85 6.59 -11.05 -8.08
CA LEU A 85 6.93 -11.58 -9.40
C LEU A 85 7.54 -12.97 -9.31
N LYS A 86 8.42 -13.23 -8.34
CA LYS A 86 8.95 -14.58 -8.10
C LYS A 86 7.86 -15.59 -7.77
N GLN A 87 6.92 -15.22 -6.91
CA GLN A 87 5.78 -16.10 -6.57
C GLN A 87 4.90 -16.40 -7.78
N LEU A 88 4.62 -15.40 -8.61
CA LEU A 88 3.83 -15.60 -9.84
C LEU A 88 4.57 -16.49 -10.84
N VAL A 89 5.88 -16.30 -11.01
CA VAL A 89 6.71 -17.17 -11.86
C VAL A 89 6.75 -18.59 -11.33
N GLU A 90 6.86 -18.79 -10.02
CA GLU A 90 6.85 -20.11 -9.39
C GLU A 90 5.49 -20.82 -9.56
N LEU A 91 4.38 -20.08 -9.49
CA LEU A 91 3.04 -20.61 -9.75
C LEU A 91 2.78 -20.92 -11.23
N GLN A 92 3.43 -20.20 -12.15
CA GLN A 92 3.33 -20.44 -13.60
C GLN A 92 4.31 -21.51 -14.09
N ALA A 93 5.38 -21.78 -13.34
CA ALA A 93 6.32 -22.84 -13.69
C ALA A 93 5.57 -24.19 -13.66
N PRO A 94 5.56 -24.96 -14.76
CA PRO A 94 4.96 -26.29 -14.74
C PRO A 94 5.63 -27.14 -13.66
N PRO A 95 4.88 -28.04 -12.97
CA PRO A 95 5.45 -28.86 -11.91
C PRO A 95 6.68 -29.57 -12.45
N SER A 96 7.84 -29.29 -11.85
CA SER A 96 9.11 -29.83 -12.34
C SER A 96 9.02 -31.34 -12.46
N PRO A 97 9.19 -31.92 -13.66
CA PRO A 97 9.02 -33.35 -13.87
C PRO A 97 10.27 -34.10 -13.41
N THR A 98 10.51 -34.24 -12.10
CA THR A 98 11.40 -35.28 -11.54
C THR A 98 11.35 -35.37 -10.01
N GLN A 99 10.40 -36.15 -9.48
CA GLN A 99 10.77 -37.28 -8.62
C GLN A 99 10.32 -38.54 -9.36
N LYS A 100 11.20 -38.97 -10.27
CA LYS A 100 11.02 -40.13 -11.13
C LYS A 100 11.44 -41.37 -10.34
N SER A 101 10.48 -42.01 -9.69
CA SER A 101 10.56 -43.45 -9.41
C SER A 101 10.22 -44.19 -10.70
N GLU A 102 11.23 -44.77 -11.32
CA GLU A 102 11.16 -45.78 -12.40
C GLU A 102 10.55 -47.10 -11.84
N PRO A 103 10.00 -48.07 -12.63
CA PRO A 103 9.93 -48.24 -14.09
C PRO A 103 8.55 -48.61 -14.71
N ALA A 104 8.54 -48.59 -16.05
CA ALA A 104 8.02 -49.63 -16.96
C ALA A 104 6.91 -49.25 -17.96
N LYS A 105 7.25 -49.53 -19.22
CA LYS A 105 6.42 -49.91 -20.38
C LYS A 105 5.81 -48.77 -21.23
N PRO A 106 6.15 -48.70 -22.55
CA PRO A 106 5.52 -47.77 -23.47
C PRO A 106 4.14 -48.29 -23.90
N ALA A 107 3.11 -47.46 -23.71
CA ALA A 107 1.77 -47.65 -24.26
C ALA A 107 1.35 -46.42 -25.10
N PRO A 108 0.48 -46.60 -26.10
CA PRO A 108 0.42 -45.75 -27.30
C PRO A 108 -0.31 -44.42 -27.10
N ALA A 109 -0.02 -43.49 -28.01
CA ALA A 109 -0.55 -42.12 -28.06
C ALA A 109 -2.09 -42.06 -27.96
N ALA A 110 -2.57 -41.31 -26.96
CA ALA A 110 -3.98 -40.97 -26.80
C ALA A 110 -4.34 -39.70 -27.62
N PRO A 111 -5.56 -39.61 -28.18
CA PRO A 111 -5.99 -38.50 -29.03
C PRO A 111 -6.22 -37.19 -28.24
N PRO A 112 -6.18 -36.03 -28.93
CA PRO A 112 -6.26 -34.71 -28.31
C PRO A 112 -7.60 -34.50 -27.59
N ARG A 113 -7.53 -34.11 -26.31
CA ARG A 113 -8.71 -33.72 -25.53
C ARG A 113 -9.28 -32.39 -26.03
N PRO A 114 -10.62 -32.23 -26.07
CA PRO A 114 -11.27 -30.99 -26.45
C PRO A 114 -11.03 -29.89 -25.42
N ALA A 115 -10.89 -28.66 -25.92
CA ALA A 115 -10.70 -27.45 -25.13
C ALA A 115 -11.91 -27.20 -24.21
N ILE A 116 -11.71 -27.37 -22.90
CA ILE A 116 -12.69 -27.01 -21.88
C ILE A 116 -12.63 -25.49 -21.72
N LYS A 117 -13.70 -24.79 -22.12
CA LYS A 117 -13.86 -23.37 -21.78
C LYS A 117 -14.01 -23.25 -20.25
N PRO A 118 -13.27 -22.35 -19.58
CA PRO A 118 -13.39 -22.17 -18.14
C PRO A 118 -14.80 -21.64 -17.82
N VAL A 119 -15.62 -22.49 -17.21
CA VAL A 119 -16.87 -22.06 -16.59
C VAL A 119 -16.49 -21.34 -15.30
N VAL A 120 -16.47 -20.00 -15.35
CA VAL A 120 -16.33 -19.17 -14.16
C VAL A 120 -17.61 -19.36 -13.34
N ARG A 121 -17.62 -20.36 -12.46
CA ARG A 121 -18.68 -20.51 -11.47
C ARG A 121 -18.50 -19.43 -10.42
N ALA A 122 -19.46 -18.52 -10.32
CA ALA A 122 -19.55 -17.59 -9.21
C ALA A 122 -19.43 -18.39 -7.90
N ARG A 123 -18.34 -18.16 -7.16
CA ARG A 123 -18.08 -18.82 -5.89
C ARG A 123 -18.43 -17.82 -4.80
N LYS A 124 -19.27 -18.25 -3.87
CA LYS A 124 -19.51 -17.55 -2.61
C LYS A 124 -18.17 -17.21 -1.94
N ALA A 125 -18.01 -15.96 -1.51
CA ALA A 125 -16.79 -15.53 -0.83
C ALA A 125 -16.53 -16.36 0.44
N PRO A 126 -15.29 -16.86 0.68
CA PRO A 126 -14.93 -17.49 1.95
C PRO A 126 -15.06 -16.48 3.10
N ALA A 127 -15.34 -16.96 4.32
CA ALA A 127 -15.67 -16.10 5.47
C ALA A 127 -14.62 -15.01 5.75
N SER A 128 -13.34 -15.31 5.60
CA SER A 128 -12.25 -14.34 5.76
C SER A 128 -12.25 -13.23 4.69
N GLN A 129 -12.63 -13.57 3.46
CA GLN A 129 -12.75 -12.60 2.37
C GLN A 129 -14.04 -11.78 2.49
N ALA A 130 -15.12 -12.39 3.00
CA ALA A 130 -16.39 -11.71 3.22
C ALA A 130 -16.26 -10.50 4.16
N GLU A 131 -15.45 -10.60 5.22
CA GLU A 131 -15.18 -9.47 6.12
C GLU A 131 -14.38 -8.35 5.44
N SER A 132 -13.43 -8.72 4.59
CA SER A 132 -12.62 -7.76 3.83
C SER A 132 -13.48 -7.00 2.81
N ILE A 133 -14.38 -7.71 2.12
CA ILE A 133 -15.35 -7.13 1.19
C ILE A 133 -16.33 -6.21 1.91
N ARG A 134 -16.85 -6.59 3.09
CA ARG A 134 -17.72 -5.70 3.89
C ARG A 134 -17.00 -4.43 4.33
N SER A 135 -15.73 -4.54 4.69
CA SER A 135 -14.92 -3.38 5.08
C SER A 135 -14.68 -2.45 3.90
N LEU A 136 -14.43 -3.00 2.70
CA LEU A 136 -14.32 -2.24 1.46
C LEU A 136 -15.62 -1.50 1.12
N ILE A 137 -16.77 -2.19 1.17
CA ILE A 137 -18.09 -1.59 0.94
C ILE A 137 -18.34 -0.40 1.89
N LYS A 138 -17.99 -0.54 3.16
CA LYS A 138 -18.10 0.56 4.14
C LYS A 138 -17.20 1.74 3.79
N HIS A 139 -15.97 1.46 3.35
CA HIS A 139 -15.02 2.51 2.99
C HIS A 139 -15.53 3.30 1.78
N LEU A 140 -15.94 2.61 0.71
CA LEU A 140 -16.49 3.23 -0.49
C LEU A 140 -17.75 4.05 -0.21
N HIS A 141 -18.64 3.55 0.67
CA HIS A 141 -19.80 4.31 1.11
C HIS A 141 -19.41 5.54 1.96
N GLY A 142 -18.35 5.43 2.77
CA GLY A 142 -17.79 6.56 3.52
C GLY A 142 -17.19 7.64 2.64
N ASP A 143 -16.69 7.26 1.46
CA ASP A 143 -16.15 8.16 0.44
C ASP A 143 -17.27 8.82 -0.41
N GLY A 144 -18.53 8.51 -0.12
CA GLY A 144 -19.71 9.14 -0.72
C GLY A 144 -20.30 8.42 -1.92
N LEU A 145 -19.83 7.21 -2.27
CA LEU A 145 -20.40 6.43 -3.36
C LEU A 145 -21.77 5.86 -2.97
N SER A 146 -22.69 5.89 -3.93
CA SER A 146 -24.01 5.27 -3.78
C SER A 146 -23.92 3.73 -3.84
N PRO A 147 -24.89 3.00 -3.24
CA PRO A 147 -24.89 1.53 -3.30
C PRO A 147 -24.91 0.93 -4.71
N ASP A 148 -25.47 1.66 -5.69
CA ASP A 148 -25.48 1.25 -7.10
C ASP A 148 -24.07 1.34 -7.71
N GLU A 149 -23.36 2.46 -7.49
CA GLU A 149 -21.97 2.66 -7.94
C GLU A 149 -21.01 1.66 -7.28
N ILE A 150 -21.22 1.35 -6.00
CA ILE A 150 -20.43 0.34 -5.29
C ILE A 150 -20.66 -1.05 -5.91
N ALA A 151 -21.90 -1.41 -6.25
CA ALA A 151 -22.18 -2.70 -6.89
C ALA A 151 -21.50 -2.81 -8.27
N GLU A 152 -21.50 -1.72 -9.04
CA GLU A 152 -20.82 -1.64 -10.33
C GLU A 152 -19.30 -1.77 -10.18
N GLU A 153 -18.71 -1.08 -9.22
CA GLU A 153 -17.27 -1.17 -8.92
C GLU A 153 -16.85 -2.60 -8.53
N LEU A 154 -17.61 -3.23 -7.63
CA LEU A 154 -17.35 -4.61 -7.21
C LEU A 154 -17.51 -5.62 -8.36
N LYS A 155 -18.43 -5.35 -9.29
CA LYS A 155 -18.62 -6.14 -10.51
C LYS A 155 -17.44 -5.97 -11.47
N ASN A 156 -16.97 -4.73 -11.67
CA ASN A 156 -15.83 -4.42 -12.52
C ASN A 156 -14.54 -5.06 -12.00
N GLU A 157 -14.36 -5.09 -10.68
CA GLU A 157 -13.25 -5.76 -9.99
C GLU A 157 -13.38 -7.30 -9.94
N GLY A 158 -14.49 -7.86 -10.39
CA GLY A 158 -14.72 -9.31 -10.42
C GLY A 158 -14.74 -9.95 -9.04
N LEU A 159 -15.15 -9.21 -8.01
CA LEU A 159 -15.15 -9.68 -6.64
C LEU A 159 -16.29 -10.69 -6.40
N PRO A 160 -16.04 -11.78 -5.64
CA PRO A 160 -17.09 -12.76 -5.33
C PRO A 160 -18.17 -12.13 -4.44
N THR A 161 -19.43 -12.42 -4.74
CA THR A 161 -20.58 -11.99 -3.93
C THR A 161 -20.59 -12.66 -2.55
N LEU A 162 -21.23 -12.02 -1.58
CA LEU A 162 -21.35 -12.54 -0.21
C LEU A 162 -22.36 -13.68 -0.12
N THR A 163 -23.38 -13.61 -0.97
CA THR A 163 -24.48 -14.58 -1.07
C THR A 163 -24.14 -15.76 -1.97
N GLY A 164 -23.22 -15.58 -2.93
CA GLY A 164 -22.92 -16.56 -3.98
C GLY A 164 -23.73 -16.34 -5.26
N GLU A 165 -24.48 -15.24 -5.35
CA GLU A 165 -25.14 -14.77 -6.57
C GLU A 165 -24.12 -14.44 -7.67
N PRO A 166 -24.51 -14.50 -8.95
CA PRO A 166 -23.59 -14.34 -10.08
C PRO A 166 -23.08 -12.91 -10.24
N GLU A 167 -23.80 -11.90 -9.76
CA GLU A 167 -23.45 -10.49 -9.89
C GLU A 167 -23.79 -9.70 -8.63
N TRP A 168 -23.03 -8.64 -8.37
CA TRP A 168 -23.31 -7.69 -7.30
C TRP A 168 -24.56 -6.88 -7.62
N THR A 169 -25.45 -6.77 -6.64
CA THR A 169 -26.67 -5.99 -6.73
C THR A 169 -26.71 -4.92 -5.64
N CYS A 170 -27.43 -3.83 -5.90
CA CYS A 170 -27.67 -2.75 -4.94
C CYS A 170 -28.22 -3.26 -3.60
N ASP A 171 -29.15 -4.21 -3.65
CA ASP A 171 -29.77 -4.78 -2.45
C ASP A 171 -28.77 -5.58 -1.61
N GLU A 172 -27.84 -6.29 -2.26
CA GLU A 172 -26.77 -7.01 -1.56
C GLU A 172 -25.78 -6.05 -0.89
N VAL A 173 -25.43 -4.93 -1.56
CA VAL A 173 -24.59 -3.88 -0.97
C VAL A 173 -25.28 -3.22 0.22
N LYS A 174 -26.57 -2.89 0.11
CA LYS A 174 -27.37 -2.36 1.23
C LYS A 174 -27.47 -3.34 2.38
N ALA A 175 -27.68 -4.63 2.10
CA ALA A 175 -27.69 -5.67 3.12
C ALA A 175 -26.33 -5.79 3.82
N ALA A 176 -25.22 -5.69 3.08
CA ALA A 176 -23.87 -5.71 3.63
C ALA A 176 -23.58 -4.51 4.54
N LEU A 177 -24.06 -3.32 4.18
CA LEU A 177 -23.98 -2.11 5.00
C LEU A 177 -24.82 -2.24 6.28
N GLY A 178 -26.06 -2.71 6.17
CA GLY A 178 -26.99 -2.86 7.29
C GLY A 178 -26.62 -3.98 8.27
N ALA A 179 -26.05 -5.09 7.79
CA ALA A 179 -25.61 -6.21 8.62
C ALA A 179 -24.41 -5.89 9.51
N ALA A 180 -23.77 -4.75 9.32
CA ALA A 180 -22.57 -4.34 10.04
C ALA A 180 -22.80 -3.14 10.97
N ALA A 181 -24.08 -2.75 11.15
CA ALA A 181 -24.56 -1.79 12.13
C ALA A 181 -25.23 -2.45 13.36
N LYS A 182 -25.29 -3.79 13.38
CA LYS A 182 -25.66 -4.61 14.55
C LYS A 182 -24.41 -5.23 15.13
#